data_AF-A0A971D2V5-F1
#
_entry.id   AF-A0A971D2V5-F1
#
_cell.length_a   1.000
_cell.length_b   1.000
_cell.length_c   1.000
_cell.angle_alpha   90.00
_cell.angle_beta   90.00
_cell.angle_gamma   90.00
#
_symmetry.space_group_name_H-M   'P 1'
#
loop_
_entity.id
_entity.type
_entity.pdbx_description
1 polymer ?
#
loop_
_entity_poly.entity_id
_entity_poly.type
_entity_poly.pdbx_seq_one_letter_code
_entity_poly.pdbx_strand_id
1 'polypeptide(L)'
;MRPRPAAGGGAGFSLLEAVVAAGLLLTTVAAVTACVTGVSRAGARLERTMRADRATLAVAERLRQLPYCAASYPARVGDAPAADLVAAVFPHAATWRSTATARYVAAAGDPQAAAGSFVTVVVEQGVRVTCVARFLAGPEGAPLGPAELAGWDLATSPRPPAPALEVVVSCAAQEAPGSGGRSVRLVRGALGPVLAARGPEGGG
;
A
#
# COMPACT_ATOMS: atom_id res chain seq x y z
N MET A 1 80.37 -46.90 -0.04
CA MET A 1 79.48 -45.85 0.50
C MET A 1 79.41 -44.71 -0.52
N ARG A 2 78.28 -44.55 -1.23
CA ARG A 2 77.99 -43.35 -2.02
C ARG A 2 76.94 -42.55 -1.26
N PRO A 3 77.08 -41.22 -1.11
CA PRO A 3 76.03 -40.41 -0.51
C PRO A 3 74.86 -40.33 -1.52
N ARG A 4 73.66 -40.62 -1.04
CA ARG A 4 72.41 -40.35 -1.75
C ARG A 4 72.08 -38.88 -1.47
N PRO A 5 72.04 -37.97 -2.46
CA PRO A 5 71.44 -36.68 -2.21
C PRO A 5 69.95 -36.93 -1.98
N ALA A 6 69.47 -36.67 -0.77
CA ALA A 6 68.07 -36.45 -0.55
C ALA A 6 67.70 -35.25 -1.42
N ALA A 7 66.88 -35.49 -2.45
CA ALA A 7 66.25 -34.44 -3.22
C ALA A 7 65.26 -33.72 -2.28
N GLY A 8 65.81 -32.81 -1.47
CA GLY A 8 65.07 -31.70 -0.88
C GLY A 8 64.73 -30.74 -2.02
N GLY A 9 63.75 -31.10 -2.83
CA GLY A 9 63.12 -30.21 -3.80
C GLY A 9 61.76 -29.86 -3.25
N GLY A 10 61.69 -28.89 -2.34
CA GLY A 10 60.41 -28.25 -2.03
C GLY A 10 59.89 -27.66 -3.34
N ALA A 11 58.82 -28.25 -3.88
CA ALA A 11 58.16 -27.73 -5.07
C ALA A 11 57.54 -26.37 -4.71
N GLY A 12 58.32 -25.30 -4.85
CA GLY A 12 57.86 -23.93 -4.69
C GLY A 12 57.01 -23.55 -5.89
N PHE A 13 55.86 -22.91 -5.62
CA PHE A 13 54.98 -22.34 -6.65
C PHE A 13 55.78 -21.45 -7.60
N SER A 14 55.62 -21.67 -8.90
CA SER A 14 56.14 -20.74 -9.91
C SER A 14 55.41 -19.39 -9.79
N LEU A 15 56.10 -18.27 -10.07
CA LEU A 15 55.50 -16.93 -10.09
C LEU A 15 54.24 -16.88 -10.96
N LEU A 16 54.25 -17.59 -12.08
CA LEU A 16 53.10 -17.67 -12.99
C LEU A 16 51.91 -18.36 -12.32
N GLU A 17 52.14 -19.46 -11.62
CA GLU A 17 51.10 -20.21 -10.89
C GLU A 17 50.53 -19.37 -9.74
N ALA A 18 51.38 -18.60 -9.05
CA ALA A 18 50.94 -17.69 -8.00
C ALA A 18 50.06 -16.56 -8.54
N VAL A 19 50.40 -15.98 -9.69
CA VAL A 19 49.58 -14.96 -10.38
C VAL A 19 48.24 -15.55 -10.84
N VAL A 20 48.24 -16.75 -11.42
CA VAL A 20 47.01 -17.44 -11.83
C VAL A 20 46.13 -17.77 -10.62
N ALA A 21 46.70 -18.31 -9.54
CA ALA A 21 45.96 -18.60 -8.32
C ALA A 21 45.38 -17.34 -7.68
N ALA A 22 46.14 -16.24 -7.63
CA ALA A 22 45.67 -14.96 -7.14
C ALA A 22 44.53 -14.40 -8.00
N GLY A 23 44.62 -14.51 -9.33
CA GLY A 23 43.56 -14.10 -10.25
C GLY A 23 42.27 -14.90 -10.07
N LEU A 24 42.38 -16.23 -9.93
CA LEU A 24 41.24 -17.10 -9.65
C LEU A 24 40.61 -16.79 -8.28
N LEU A 25 41.43 -16.50 -7.28
CA LEU A 25 40.95 -16.13 -5.95
C LEU A 25 40.23 -14.77 -5.97
N LEU A 26 40.78 -13.77 -6.66
CA LEU A 26 40.14 -12.46 -6.78
C LEU A 26 38.81 -12.54 -7.54
N THR A 27 38.76 -13.28 -8.65
CA THR A 27 37.53 -13.45 -9.44
C THR A 27 36.46 -14.20 -8.66
N THR A 28 36.82 -15.25 -7.92
CA THR A 28 35.88 -15.98 -7.05
C THR A 28 35.38 -15.12 -5.90
N VAL A 29 36.25 -14.38 -5.21
CA VAL A 29 35.83 -13.45 -4.14
C VAL A 29 34.90 -12.36 -4.68
N ALA A 30 35.20 -11.79 -5.84
CA ALA A 30 34.34 -10.78 -6.47
C ALA A 30 32.98 -11.37 -6.84
N ALA A 31 32.95 -12.57 -7.42
CA ALA A 31 31.71 -13.26 -7.78
C ALA A 31 30.85 -13.56 -6.53
N VAL A 32 31.45 -14.10 -5.46
CA VAL A 32 30.75 -14.37 -4.20
C VAL A 32 30.22 -13.07 -3.59
N THR A 33 31.02 -12.00 -3.59
CA THR A 33 30.59 -10.68 -3.08
C THR A 33 29.41 -10.13 -3.89
N ALA A 34 29.45 -10.24 -5.21
CA ALA A 34 28.34 -9.84 -6.08
C ALA A 34 27.07 -10.66 -5.81
N CYS A 35 27.21 -11.97 -5.62
CA CYS A 35 26.09 -12.84 -5.26
C CYS A 35 25.48 -12.46 -3.89
N VAL A 36 26.31 -12.30 -2.86
CA VAL A 36 25.85 -11.96 -1.49
C VAL A 36 25.17 -10.59 -1.47
N THR A 37 25.75 -9.59 -2.16
CA THR A 37 25.14 -8.26 -2.26
C THR A 37 23.84 -8.28 -3.06
N GLY A 38 23.76 -9.07 -4.13
CA GLY A 38 22.54 -9.31 -4.91
C GLY A 38 21.42 -9.92 -4.06
N VAL A 39 21.73 -11.00 -3.33
CA VAL A 39 20.78 -11.67 -2.42
C VAL A 39 20.33 -10.73 -1.30
N SER A 40 21.24 -9.97 -0.71
CA SER A 40 20.91 -9.02 0.36
C SER A 40 19.96 -7.92 -0.12
N ARG A 41 20.20 -7.38 -1.33
CA ARG A 41 19.31 -6.39 -1.96
C ARG A 41 17.94 -6.99 -2.27
N ALA A 42 17.89 -8.23 -2.76
CA ALA A 42 16.64 -8.94 -3.02
C ALA A 42 15.85 -9.18 -1.73
N GLY A 43 16.51 -9.59 -0.65
CA GLY A 43 15.90 -9.78 0.67
C GLY A 43 15.33 -8.48 1.24
N ALA A 44 16.10 -7.39 1.19
CA ALA A 44 15.63 -6.08 1.65
C ALA A 44 14.44 -5.56 0.84
N ARG A 45 14.39 -5.84 -0.47
CA ARG A 45 13.26 -5.49 -1.34
C ARG A 45 12.01 -6.29 -0.95
N LEU A 46 12.15 -7.61 -0.77
CA LEU A 46 11.04 -8.47 -0.38
C LEU A 46 10.45 -8.03 0.97
N GLU A 47 11.32 -7.73 1.94
CA GLU A 47 10.88 -7.28 3.26
C GLU A 47 10.12 -5.95 3.20
N ARG A 48 10.59 -4.99 2.39
CA ARG A 48 9.87 -3.73 2.15
C ARG A 48 8.49 -3.98 1.55
N THR A 49 8.37 -4.86 0.55
CA THR A 49 7.08 -5.21 -0.04
C THR A 49 6.16 -5.87 0.99
N MET A 50 6.64 -6.83 1.77
CA MET A 50 5.84 -7.49 2.80
C MET A 50 5.36 -6.52 3.88
N ARG A 51 6.19 -5.56 4.30
CA ARG A 51 5.79 -4.53 5.26
C ARG A 51 4.71 -3.62 4.66
N ALA A 52 4.87 -3.22 3.41
CA ALA A 52 3.89 -2.37 2.72
C ALA A 52 2.54 -3.07 2.55
N ASP A 53 2.57 -4.37 2.22
CA ASP A 53 1.39 -5.22 2.12
C ASP A 53 0.65 -5.35 3.45
N ARG A 54 1.38 -5.63 4.54
CA ARG A 54 0.80 -5.72 5.88
C ARG A 54 0.18 -4.40 6.32
N ALA A 55 0.85 -3.27 6.08
CA ALA A 55 0.31 -1.95 6.39
C ALA A 55 -0.97 -1.66 5.59
N THR A 56 -0.98 -1.97 4.29
CA THR A 56 -2.15 -1.78 3.42
C THR A 56 -3.34 -2.61 3.88
N LEU A 57 -3.10 -3.89 4.22
CA LEU A 57 -4.14 -4.78 4.75
C LEU A 57 -4.65 -4.33 6.11
N ALA A 58 -3.76 -3.88 7.01
CA ALA A 58 -4.15 -3.41 8.33
C ALA A 58 -5.06 -2.17 8.25
N VAL A 59 -4.74 -1.21 7.38
CA VAL A 59 -5.60 -0.04 7.14
C VAL A 59 -6.92 -0.48 6.50
N ALA A 60 -6.88 -1.32 5.47
CA ALA A 60 -8.10 -1.78 4.81
C ALA A 60 -9.03 -2.54 5.76
N GLU A 61 -8.48 -3.38 6.64
CA GLU A 61 -9.26 -4.13 7.62
C GLU A 61 -9.87 -3.21 8.69
N ARG A 62 -9.11 -2.21 9.17
CA ARG A 62 -9.64 -1.20 10.09
C ARG A 62 -10.82 -0.45 9.49
N LEU A 63 -10.72 -0.06 8.22
CA LEU A 63 -11.84 0.59 7.50
C LEU A 63 -13.02 -0.38 7.29
N ARG A 64 -12.74 -1.66 7.03
CA ARG A 64 -13.77 -2.70 6.87
C ARG A 64 -14.58 -2.96 8.15
N GLN A 65 -14.03 -2.65 9.31
CA GLN A 65 -14.72 -2.83 10.59
C GLN A 65 -15.65 -1.65 10.94
N LEU A 66 -15.48 -0.49 10.29
CA LEU A 66 -16.27 0.71 10.59
C LEU A 66 -17.65 0.69 9.94
N PRO A 67 -18.74 1.06 10.64
CA PRO A 67 -20.03 1.25 10.00
C PRO A 67 -19.95 2.34 8.92
N TYR A 68 -20.89 2.33 7.97
CA TYR A 68 -20.93 3.36 6.92
C TYR A 68 -21.03 4.78 7.51
N CYS A 69 -22.00 5.01 8.40
CA CYS A 69 -22.12 6.21 9.23
C CYS A 69 -22.45 5.82 10.69
N ALA A 70 -22.06 6.66 11.64
CA ALA A 70 -22.46 6.52 13.03
C ALA A 70 -23.96 6.80 13.19
N ALA A 71 -24.57 6.26 14.26
CA ALA A 71 -25.98 6.47 14.56
C ALA A 71 -26.32 7.96 14.77
N SER A 72 -25.39 8.72 15.35
CA SER A 72 -25.48 10.18 15.53
C SER A 72 -24.62 10.88 14.47
N TYR A 73 -25.11 10.93 13.24
CA TYR A 73 -24.48 11.68 12.15
C TYR A 73 -24.94 13.16 12.14
N PRO A 74 -24.05 14.13 11.89
CA PRO A 74 -22.61 13.95 11.72
C PRO A 74 -21.90 13.63 13.04
N ALA A 75 -20.89 12.76 12.99
CA ALA A 75 -20.05 12.48 14.14
C ALA A 75 -19.29 13.76 14.54
N ARG A 76 -19.11 13.98 15.84
CA ARG A 76 -18.35 15.14 16.33
C ARG A 76 -16.91 15.06 15.84
N VAL A 77 -16.52 16.05 15.04
CA VAL A 77 -15.16 16.17 14.50
C VAL A 77 -14.21 16.54 15.64
N GLY A 78 -13.26 15.66 15.98
CA GLY A 78 -12.18 15.98 16.93
C GLY A 78 -11.81 14.86 17.90
N ASP A 79 -12.70 13.90 18.14
CA ASP A 79 -12.41 12.76 19.02
C ASP A 79 -11.87 11.59 18.19
N ALA A 80 -10.60 11.23 18.43
CA ALA A 80 -10.05 9.97 17.96
C ALA A 80 -10.44 8.83 18.93
N PRO A 81 -10.78 7.63 18.44
CA PRO A 81 -10.82 7.19 17.04
C PRO A 81 -12.11 7.57 16.30
N ALA A 82 -12.05 7.60 14.96
CA ALA A 82 -13.20 7.84 14.10
C ALA A 82 -14.31 6.79 14.32
N ALA A 83 -15.54 7.25 14.54
CA ALA A 83 -16.68 6.39 14.85
C ALA A 83 -17.28 5.67 13.63
N ASP A 84 -17.01 6.15 12.42
CA ASP A 84 -17.55 5.59 11.17
C ASP A 84 -16.63 5.80 9.97
N LEU A 85 -16.96 5.14 8.86
CA LEU A 85 -16.15 5.12 7.66
C LEU A 85 -16.08 6.50 6.99
N VAL A 86 -17.17 7.27 7.01
CA VAL A 86 -17.19 8.63 6.45
C VAL A 86 -16.28 9.57 7.28
N ALA A 87 -16.35 9.52 8.61
CA ALA A 87 -15.44 10.29 9.47
C ALA A 87 -13.97 9.85 9.28
N ALA A 88 -13.72 8.55 9.04
CA ALA A 88 -12.37 8.01 8.90
C ALA A 88 -11.68 8.43 7.59
N VAL A 89 -12.40 8.47 6.46
CA VAL A 89 -11.79 8.76 5.14
C VAL A 89 -12.00 10.19 4.67
N PHE A 90 -12.89 10.94 5.31
CA PHE A 90 -13.12 12.37 5.06
C PHE A 90 -12.80 13.27 6.27
N PRO A 91 -11.60 13.20 6.89
CA PRO A 91 -11.28 14.06 8.03
C PRO A 91 -11.27 15.56 7.70
N HIS A 92 -11.32 15.91 6.41
CA HIS A 92 -11.25 17.28 5.86
C HIS A 92 -12.42 17.57 4.94
N ALA A 93 -13.60 17.02 5.19
CA ALA A 93 -14.78 17.29 4.38
C ALA A 93 -15.29 18.74 4.45
N ALA A 94 -14.44 19.70 4.82
CA ALA A 94 -14.52 21.06 4.35
C ALA A 94 -13.20 21.42 3.65
N THR A 95 -13.28 21.94 2.42
CA THR A 95 -12.11 22.21 1.55
C THR A 95 -11.02 23.07 2.19
N TRP A 96 -11.39 23.97 3.11
CA TRP A 96 -10.48 24.82 3.89
C TRP A 96 -9.61 24.05 4.89
N ARG A 97 -9.93 22.79 5.18
CA ARG A 97 -9.10 21.90 6.01
C ARG A 97 -8.09 21.11 5.19
N SER A 98 -8.00 21.32 3.87
CA SER A 98 -7.07 20.56 3.02
C SER A 98 -5.62 20.72 3.51
N THR A 99 -4.94 19.59 3.65
CA THR A 99 -3.53 19.48 4.00
C THR A 99 -2.77 18.70 2.93
N ALA A 100 -1.44 18.66 3.02
CA ALA A 100 -0.62 17.83 2.13
C ALA A 100 -0.97 16.33 2.22
N THR A 101 -1.42 15.88 3.40
CA THR A 101 -1.76 14.48 3.66
C THR A 101 -3.23 14.17 3.51
N ALA A 102 -4.09 15.18 3.38
CA ALA A 102 -5.51 14.92 3.18
C ALA A 102 -6.22 16.07 2.49
N ARG A 103 -6.77 15.79 1.31
CA ARG A 103 -7.18 16.80 0.34
C ARG A 103 -8.31 16.31 -0.55
N TYR A 104 -9.07 17.26 -1.07
CA TYR A 104 -10.08 17.02 -2.09
C TYR A 104 -9.51 17.26 -3.50
N VAL A 105 -9.82 16.37 -4.45
CA VAL A 105 -9.42 16.50 -5.85
C VAL A 105 -10.57 17.12 -6.65
N ALA A 106 -10.50 18.43 -6.84
CA ALA A 106 -11.59 19.19 -7.49
C ALA A 106 -11.57 19.12 -9.03
N ALA A 107 -10.40 18.98 -9.64
CA ALA A 107 -10.22 19.01 -11.09
C ALA A 107 -9.54 17.73 -11.61
N ALA A 108 -9.74 17.44 -12.89
CA ALA A 108 -9.05 16.37 -13.58
C ALA A 108 -7.54 16.67 -13.71
N GLY A 109 -6.73 15.63 -13.91
CA GLY A 109 -5.29 15.75 -14.12
C GLY A 109 -4.42 15.50 -12.88
N ASP A 110 -5.02 15.13 -11.75
CA ASP A 110 -4.26 14.67 -10.60
C ASP A 110 -3.71 13.24 -10.85
N PRO A 111 -2.40 13.01 -10.65
CA PRO A 111 -1.79 11.72 -10.94
C PRO A 111 -2.17 10.62 -9.95
N GLN A 112 -2.75 10.99 -8.79
CA GLN A 112 -3.02 10.09 -7.67
C GLN A 112 -4.50 9.69 -7.57
N ALA A 113 -5.43 10.54 -8.03
CA ALA A 113 -6.86 10.25 -7.97
C ALA A 113 -7.68 11.03 -9.00
N ALA A 114 -8.88 10.53 -9.33
CA ALA A 114 -9.80 11.22 -10.21
C ALA A 114 -10.50 12.41 -9.53
N ALA A 115 -11.05 13.34 -10.31
CA ALA A 115 -11.88 14.42 -9.79
C ALA A 115 -13.09 13.89 -8.98
N GLY A 116 -13.46 14.60 -7.92
CA GLY A 116 -14.49 14.17 -6.96
C GLY A 116 -13.99 13.19 -5.90
N SER A 117 -12.67 12.92 -5.84
CA SER A 117 -12.07 12.02 -4.85
C SER A 117 -11.52 12.77 -3.65
N PHE A 118 -11.51 12.11 -2.50
CA PHE A 118 -10.87 12.57 -1.28
C PHE A 118 -9.67 11.66 -1.01
N VAL A 119 -8.49 12.25 -0.93
CA VAL A 119 -7.25 11.52 -0.68
C VAL A 119 -6.89 11.75 0.77
N THR A 120 -6.63 10.69 1.53
CA THR A 120 -6.12 10.73 2.90
C THR A 120 -4.89 9.83 3.01
N VAL A 121 -3.83 10.32 3.62
CA VAL A 121 -2.55 9.61 3.78
C VAL A 121 -2.34 9.32 5.27
N VAL A 122 -2.19 8.03 5.58
CA VAL A 122 -1.96 7.53 6.94
C VAL A 122 -0.58 6.88 7.01
N VAL A 123 0.10 7.02 8.14
CA VAL A 123 1.33 6.27 8.42
C VAL A 123 0.97 5.08 9.29
N GLU A 124 1.08 3.88 8.71
CA GLU A 124 0.81 2.61 9.40
C GLU A 124 2.12 1.82 9.48
N GLN A 125 2.60 1.53 10.69
CA GLN A 125 3.86 0.79 10.91
C GLN A 125 5.07 1.41 10.18
N GLY A 126 5.11 2.74 10.07
CA GLY A 126 6.16 3.48 9.34
C GLY A 126 6.01 3.47 7.81
N VAL A 127 4.96 2.83 7.27
CA VAL A 127 4.63 2.82 5.84
C VAL A 127 3.57 3.89 5.56
N ARG A 128 3.80 4.68 4.51
CA ARG A 128 2.81 5.63 4.02
C ARG A 128 1.75 4.91 3.19
N VAL A 129 0.52 4.89 3.69
CA VAL A 129 -0.65 4.29 3.04
C VAL A 129 -1.57 5.41 2.56
N THR A 130 -1.96 5.37 1.30
CA THR A 130 -2.91 6.30 0.68
C THR A 130 -4.28 5.66 0.64
N CYS A 131 -5.29 6.39 1.09
CA CYS A 131 -6.70 6.06 0.95
C CYS A 131 -7.33 7.06 -0.02
N VAL A 132 -7.89 6.57 -1.12
CA VAL A 132 -8.67 7.38 -2.06
C VAL A 132 -10.13 7.01 -1.92
N ALA A 133 -10.95 7.95 -1.47
CA ALA A 133 -12.36 7.76 -1.20
C ALA A 133 -13.24 8.51 -2.21
N ARG A 134 -14.33 7.87 -2.65
CA ARG A 134 -15.32 8.45 -3.57
C ARG A 134 -16.72 8.02 -3.18
N PHE A 135 -17.65 8.96 -3.14
CA PHE A 135 -19.06 8.63 -3.04
C PHE A 135 -19.54 8.00 -4.34
N LEU A 136 -20.42 7.00 -4.24
CA LEU A 136 -21.04 6.33 -5.39
C LEU A 136 -22.56 6.48 -5.33
N ALA A 137 -23.21 6.61 -6.49
CA ALA A 137 -24.67 6.69 -6.60
C ALA A 137 -25.41 5.43 -6.09
N GLY A 138 -24.67 4.35 -5.86
CA GLY A 138 -25.08 3.08 -5.27
C GLY A 138 -23.86 2.16 -5.16
N PRO A 139 -23.96 0.96 -4.57
CA PRO A 139 -22.82 0.04 -4.44
C PRO A 139 -22.12 -0.28 -5.76
N GLU A 140 -22.90 -0.41 -6.84
CA GLU A 140 -22.41 -0.60 -8.22
C GLU A 140 -22.61 0.66 -9.09
N GLY A 141 -22.91 1.79 -8.46
CA GLY A 141 -23.23 3.04 -9.13
C GLY A 141 -21.99 3.81 -9.59
N ALA A 142 -22.21 4.79 -10.47
CA ALA A 142 -21.15 5.69 -10.90
C ALA A 142 -20.63 6.54 -9.72
N PRO A 143 -19.31 6.89 -9.70
CA PRO A 143 -18.77 7.83 -8.74
C PRO A 143 -19.37 9.23 -8.91
N LEU A 144 -19.66 9.89 -7.80
CA LEU A 144 -20.14 11.26 -7.80
C LEU A 144 -19.03 12.22 -8.25
N GLY A 145 -19.41 13.21 -9.06
CA GLY A 145 -18.53 14.25 -9.56
C GLY A 145 -18.48 15.49 -8.66
N PRO A 146 -17.56 16.43 -8.94
CA PRO A 146 -17.41 17.65 -8.13
C PRO A 146 -18.67 18.50 -8.00
N ALA A 147 -19.51 18.56 -9.04
CA ALA A 147 -20.76 19.32 -9.01
C ALA A 147 -21.77 18.74 -8.02
N GLU A 148 -21.83 17.42 -7.88
CA GLU A 148 -22.75 16.73 -6.96
C GLU A 148 -22.31 16.82 -5.50
N LEU A 149 -21.01 17.07 -5.28
CA LEU A 149 -20.41 17.24 -3.96
C LEU A 149 -20.30 18.71 -3.54
N ALA A 150 -20.71 19.64 -4.40
CA ALA A 150 -20.58 21.07 -4.14
C ALA A 150 -21.38 21.48 -2.90
N GLY A 151 -20.70 22.12 -1.95
CA GLY A 151 -21.32 22.62 -0.72
C GLY A 151 -21.58 21.55 0.36
N TRP A 152 -21.25 20.29 0.11
CA TRP A 152 -21.27 19.28 1.18
C TRP A 152 -20.14 19.52 2.17
N ASP A 153 -20.49 19.47 3.45
CA ASP A 153 -19.56 19.52 4.57
C ASP A 153 -19.92 18.48 5.63
N LEU A 154 -18.98 17.60 5.97
CA LEU A 154 -19.19 16.54 6.96
C LEU A 154 -19.63 17.08 8.33
N ALA A 155 -19.16 18.26 8.74
CA ALA A 155 -19.47 18.80 10.06
C ALA A 155 -20.89 19.38 10.16
N THR A 156 -21.44 19.83 9.04
CA THR A 156 -22.69 20.62 9.02
C THR A 156 -23.81 19.94 8.24
N SER A 157 -23.48 19.02 7.34
CA SER A 157 -24.49 18.33 6.52
C SER A 157 -25.22 17.28 7.35
N PRO A 158 -26.55 17.18 7.22
CA PRO A 158 -27.36 16.23 8.00
C PRO A 158 -27.24 14.78 7.48
N ARG A 159 -26.68 14.59 6.28
CA ARG A 159 -26.49 13.27 5.66
C ARG A 159 -25.28 13.28 4.71
N PRO A 160 -24.66 12.12 4.45
CA PRO A 160 -23.67 11.99 3.39
C PRO A 160 -24.31 12.17 2.00
N PRO A 161 -23.52 12.53 0.97
CA PRO A 161 -24.03 12.85 -0.38
C PRO A 161 -24.64 11.67 -1.13
N ALA A 162 -24.21 10.44 -0.82
CA ALA A 162 -24.62 9.25 -1.54
C ALA A 162 -24.71 8.04 -0.62
N PRO A 163 -25.50 7.01 -0.95
CA PRO A 163 -25.71 5.86 -0.07
C PRO A 163 -24.56 4.86 -0.05
N ALA A 164 -23.53 5.04 -0.89
CA ALA A 164 -22.39 4.15 -0.98
C ALA A 164 -21.07 4.92 -1.07
N LEU A 165 -20.02 4.28 -0.59
CA LEU A 165 -18.67 4.81 -0.52
C LEU A 165 -17.69 3.75 -1.02
N GLU A 166 -16.85 4.15 -1.97
CA GLU A 166 -15.67 3.42 -2.39
C GLU A 166 -14.45 3.96 -1.66
N VAL A 167 -13.59 3.08 -1.16
CA VAL A 167 -12.26 3.42 -0.67
C VAL A 167 -11.24 2.49 -1.30
N VAL A 168 -10.26 3.08 -1.99
CA VAL A 168 -9.09 2.37 -2.49
C VAL A 168 -7.92 2.66 -1.56
N VAL A 169 -7.45 1.63 -0.88
CA VAL A 169 -6.28 1.68 0.01
C VAL A 169 -5.08 1.16 -0.78
N SER A 170 -4.01 1.94 -0.86
CA SER A 170 -2.80 1.54 -1.57
C SER A 170 -1.55 2.04 -0.88
N CYS A 171 -0.48 1.29 -1.01
CA CYS A 171 0.86 1.78 -0.74
C CYS A 171 1.55 2.04 -2.07
N ALA A 172 2.05 3.26 -2.29
CA ALA A 172 3.07 3.44 -3.29
C ALA A 172 4.36 2.85 -2.70
N ALA A 173 4.74 1.66 -3.14
CA ALA A 173 6.15 1.31 -3.09
C ALA A 173 6.84 2.34 -3.98
N GLN A 174 7.45 3.35 -3.36
CA GLN A 174 8.13 4.43 -4.06
C GLN A 174 9.42 3.86 -4.67
N GLU A 175 9.29 3.07 -5.74
CA GLU A 175 10.40 2.53 -6.53
C GLU A 175 9.85 2.00 -7.87
N ALA A 176 10.07 2.81 -8.92
CA ALA A 176 9.93 2.54 -10.35
C ALA A 176 8.52 2.20 -10.94
N PRO A 177 8.20 2.74 -12.14
CA PRO A 177 7.03 2.31 -12.90
C PRO A 177 7.14 0.80 -13.21
N GLY A 178 6.10 0.04 -12.85
CA GLY A 178 6.06 -1.43 -13.01
C GLY A 178 6.29 -2.22 -11.72
N SER A 179 6.63 -1.58 -10.60
CA SER A 179 6.48 -2.19 -9.28
C SER A 179 5.00 -2.28 -8.96
N GLY A 180 4.42 -3.48 -9.07
CA GLY A 180 3.02 -3.75 -8.75
C GLY A 180 2.69 -3.27 -7.34
N GLY A 181 2.08 -2.09 -7.23
CA GLY A 181 1.57 -1.56 -5.97
C GLY A 181 0.39 -2.42 -5.53
N ARG A 182 0.39 -2.86 -4.27
CA ARG A 182 -0.77 -3.55 -3.72
C ARG A 182 -1.85 -2.51 -3.43
N SER A 183 -3.04 -2.77 -3.97
CA SER A 183 -4.24 -1.99 -3.68
C SER A 183 -5.35 -2.89 -3.19
N VAL A 184 -6.16 -2.38 -2.26
CA VAL A 184 -7.36 -3.02 -1.75
C VAL A 184 -8.52 -2.07 -1.98
N ARG A 185 -9.52 -2.53 -2.73
CA ARG A 185 -10.76 -1.80 -2.99
C ARG A 185 -11.82 -2.26 -2.00
N LEU A 186 -12.44 -1.29 -1.32
CA LEU A 186 -13.54 -1.49 -0.39
C LEU A 186 -14.73 -0.70 -0.91
N VAL A 187 -15.89 -1.33 -1.00
CA VAL A 187 -17.15 -0.64 -1.27
C VAL A 187 -18.10 -0.94 -0.13
N ARG A 188 -18.68 0.10 0.46
CA ARG A 188 -19.63 -0.02 1.57
C ARG A 188 -20.82 0.89 1.36
N GLY A 189 -22.02 0.31 1.46
CA GLY A 189 -23.29 1.02 1.43
C GLY A 189 -23.83 1.28 2.84
N ALA A 190 -24.75 2.25 2.93
CA ALA A 190 -25.57 2.53 4.11
C ALA A 190 -26.56 1.39 4.41
N LEU A 191 -26.95 0.62 3.39
CA LEU A 191 -27.67 -0.62 3.53
C LEU A 191 -26.63 -1.72 3.80
N GLY A 192 -26.78 -2.43 4.93
CA GLY A 192 -25.94 -3.57 5.28
C GLY A 192 -25.92 -4.64 4.18
N PRO A 193 -25.01 -5.64 4.23
CA PRO A 193 -24.91 -6.65 3.19
C PRO A 193 -26.30 -7.27 2.97
N VAL A 194 -26.85 -7.09 1.77
CA VAL A 194 -28.02 -7.83 1.34
C VAL A 194 -27.54 -9.28 1.26
N LEU A 195 -27.80 -10.04 2.32
CA LEU A 195 -27.79 -11.49 2.23
C LEU A 195 -28.76 -11.83 1.11
N ALA A 196 -28.23 -12.16 -0.07
CA ALA A 196 -29.01 -12.76 -1.12
C ALA A 196 -29.63 -14.01 -0.50
N ALA A 197 -30.93 -13.95 -0.24
CA ALA A 197 -31.69 -15.12 0.16
C ALA A 197 -31.47 -16.18 -0.93
N ARG A 198 -30.81 -17.27 -0.57
CA ARG A 198 -30.79 -18.47 -1.42
C ARG A 198 -32.25 -18.81 -1.70
N GLY A 199 -32.62 -18.80 -2.97
CA GLY A 199 -33.94 -19.23 -3.42
C GLY A 199 -34.24 -20.64 -2.90
N PRO A 200 -35.53 -20.98 -2.70
CA PRO A 200 -35.89 -22.32 -2.26
C PRO A 200 -35.42 -23.32 -3.31
N GLU A 201 -34.59 -24.28 -2.88
CA GLU A 201 -34.38 -25.51 -3.63
C GLU A 201 -35.74 -26.19 -3.83
N GLY A 202 -35.94 -26.70 -5.04
CA GLY A 202 -37.22 -27.18 -5.52
C GLY A 202 -37.83 -28.32 -4.71
N GLY A 203 -39.15 -28.37 -4.76
CA GLY A 203 -39.94 -29.55 -4.42
C GLY A 203 -41.22 -29.51 -5.27
N GLY A 204 -41.32 -30.44 -6.22
CA GLY A 204 -42.44 -30.62 -7.14
C GLY A 204 -42.04 -31.49 -8.32
#